data_AF-A0A2V5T0S7-F1
#
_entry.id   AF-A0A2V5T0S7-F1
#
_cell.length_a   1.000
_cell.length_b   1.000
_cell.length_c   1.000
_cell.angle_alpha   90.00
_cell.angle_beta   90.00
_cell.angle_gamma   90.00
#
_symmetry.space_group_name_H-M   'P 1'
#
loop_
_entity.id
_entity.type
_entity.pdbx_description
1 polymer ?
#
loop_
_entity_poly.entity_id
_entity_poly.type
_entity_poly.pdbx_seq_one_letter_code
_entity_poly.pdbx_strand_id
1 'polypeptide(L)'
;MKITRQIVADKIAEYLYGKVSQAELVDWAERAMMDADFDEADTDLLTDIVGRLGLADIAEFGLRWQDCEEFLRRLGYRAKVIVSAE
;
A
#
# COMPACT_ATOMS: atom_id res chain seq x y z
N MET A 1 -3.74 -0.10 -16.60
CA MET A 1 -4.58 -0.93 -15.70
C MET A 1 -5.20 0.01 -14.69
N LYS A 2 -6.49 -0.14 -14.40
CA LYS A 2 -7.17 0.72 -13.43
C LYS A 2 -6.73 0.36 -12.01
N ILE A 3 -6.15 1.29 -11.26
CA ILE A 3 -5.79 1.10 -9.85
C ILE A 3 -7.04 1.32 -9.00
N THR A 4 -7.37 0.33 -8.18
CA THR A 4 -8.55 0.32 -7.32
C THR A 4 -8.15 0.12 -5.87
N ARG A 5 -9.09 0.34 -4.95
CA ARG A 5 -8.86 0.08 -3.51
C ARG A 5 -8.35 -1.34 -3.23
N GLN A 6 -8.91 -2.33 -3.93
CA GLN A 6 -8.53 -3.73 -3.80
C GLN A 6 -7.08 -3.95 -4.20
N ILE A 7 -6.65 -3.40 -5.34
CA ILE A 7 -5.27 -3.55 -5.83
C ILE A 7 -4.27 -2.96 -4.83
N VAL A 8 -4.55 -1.76 -4.29
CA VAL A 8 -3.68 -1.13 -3.30
C VAL A 8 -3.64 -1.96 -2.00
N ALA A 9 -4.78 -2.44 -1.53
CA ALA A 9 -4.87 -3.29 -0.34
C ALA A 9 -4.09 -4.60 -0.52
N ASP A 10 -4.18 -5.23 -1.70
CA ASP A 10 -3.44 -6.44 -2.03
C ASP A 10 -1.93 -6.22 -2.00
N LYS A 11 -1.45 -5.07 -2.50
CA LYS A 11 -0.02 -4.72 -2.43
C LYS A 11 0.49 -4.51 -1.02
N ILE A 12 -0.28 -3.83 -0.17
CA ILE A 12 0.05 -3.70 1.25
C ILE A 12 0.04 -5.08 1.93
N ALA A 13 -0.94 -5.94 1.61
CA ALA A 13 -1.00 -7.28 2.16
C ALA A 13 0.17 -8.17 1.71
N GLU A 14 0.55 -8.12 0.43
CA GLU A 14 1.73 -8.83 -0.09
C GLU A 14 3.00 -8.45 0.67
N TYR A 15 3.19 -7.16 0.96
CA TYR A 15 4.30 -6.68 1.77
C TYR A 15 4.24 -7.19 3.22
N LEU A 16 3.08 -7.07 3.88
CA LEU A 16 2.90 -7.54 5.26
C LEU A 16 3.08 -9.06 5.41
N TYR A 17 2.75 -9.83 4.37
CA TYR A 17 2.99 -11.27 4.32
C TYR A 17 4.43 -11.63 3.90
N GLY A 18 5.30 -10.65 3.64
CA GLY A 18 6.68 -10.87 3.19
C GLY A 18 6.80 -11.47 1.79
N LYS A 19 5.75 -11.38 0.97
CA LYS A 19 5.76 -11.88 -0.43
C LYS A 19 6.50 -10.94 -1.37
N VAL A 20 6.50 -9.64 -1.04
CA VAL A 20 7.28 -8.61 -1.71
C VAL A 20 8.06 -7.84 -0.66
N SER A 21 9.26 -7.38 -1.03
CA SER A 21 10.06 -6.48 -0.22
C SER A 21 9.47 -5.07 -0.20
N GLN A 22 9.94 -4.25 0.75
CA GLN A 22 9.60 -2.83 0.80
C GLN A 22 10.02 -2.10 -0.48
N ALA A 23 11.19 -2.43 -1.03
CA ALA A 23 11.69 -1.83 -2.26
C ALA A 23 10.81 -2.16 -3.47
N GLU A 24 10.31 -3.40 -3.57
CA GLU A 24 9.37 -3.80 -4.63
C GLU A 24 8.00 -3.11 -4.48
N LEU A 25 7.54 -2.86 -3.25
CA LEU A 25 6.33 -2.08 -3.00
C LEU A 25 6.50 -0.62 -3.42
N VAL A 26 7.66 -0.02 -3.11
CA VAL A 26 8.02 1.35 -3.50
C VAL A 26 8.07 1.48 -5.03
N ASP A 27 8.83 0.62 -5.71
CA ASP A 27 8.93 0.64 -7.18
C ASP A 27 7.56 0.47 -7.86
N TRP A 28 6.70 -0.39 -7.32
CA TRP A 28 5.34 -0.51 -7.81
C TRP A 28 4.54 0.79 -7.64
N ALA A 29 4.64 1.43 -6.47
CA ALA A 29 3.92 2.65 -6.17
C ALA A 29 4.39 3.83 -7.03
N GLU A 30 5.70 3.98 -7.24
CA GLU A 30 6.28 4.99 -8.12
C GLU A 30 5.78 4.83 -9.57
N ARG A 31 5.80 3.60 -10.11
CA ARG A 31 5.27 3.31 -11.45
C ARG A 31 3.77 3.57 -11.55
N ALA A 32 3.01 3.24 -10.51
CA ALA A 32 1.59 3.54 -10.46
C ALA A 32 1.34 5.06 -10.48
N MET A 33 2.15 5.86 -9.78
CA MET A 33 2.01 7.32 -9.81
C MET A 33 2.33 7.94 -11.18
N MET A 34 3.16 7.31 -12.01
CA MET A 34 3.49 7.81 -13.35
C MET A 34 2.41 7.51 -14.39
N ASP A 35 1.94 6.26 -14.45
CA ASP A 35 1.19 5.75 -15.61
C ASP A 35 -0.18 5.12 -15.25
N ALA A 36 -0.60 5.15 -13.98
CA ALA A 36 -1.85 4.52 -13.60
C ALA A 36 -3.08 5.37 -13.92
N ASP A 37 -4.10 4.67 -14.38
CA ASP A 37 -5.47 5.14 -14.38
C ASP A 37 -6.07 4.83 -13.00
N PHE A 38 -6.17 5.80 -12.10
CA PHE A 38 -6.77 5.61 -10.78
C PHE A 38 -8.30 5.61 -10.87
N ASP A 39 -8.98 4.88 -9.99
CA ASP A 39 -10.43 4.94 -9.94
C ASP A 39 -10.94 6.35 -9.62
N GLU A 40 -11.64 6.96 -10.57
CA GLU A 40 -12.20 8.32 -10.47
C GLU A 40 -12.96 8.56 -9.17
N ALA A 41 -13.69 7.57 -8.67
CA ALA A 41 -14.45 7.68 -7.42
C ALA A 41 -13.54 7.80 -6.17
N ASP A 42 -12.29 7.36 -6.28
CA ASP A 42 -11.34 7.20 -5.18
C ASP A 42 -9.99 7.86 -5.46
N THR A 43 -9.85 8.64 -6.53
CA THR A 43 -8.55 9.16 -7.00
C THR A 43 -7.76 9.85 -5.89
N ASP A 44 -8.38 10.74 -5.12
CA ASP A 44 -7.70 11.46 -4.03
C ASP A 44 -7.20 10.51 -2.93
N LEU A 45 -8.00 9.49 -2.60
CA LEU A 45 -7.65 8.49 -1.60
C LEU A 45 -6.48 7.62 -2.09
N LEU A 46 -6.57 7.15 -3.34
CA LEU A 46 -5.60 6.23 -3.91
C LEU A 46 -4.27 6.92 -4.17
N THR A 47 -4.27 8.13 -4.72
CA THR A 47 -3.05 8.90 -4.99
C THR A 47 -2.32 9.28 -3.70
N ASP A 48 -3.04 9.63 -2.62
CA ASP A 48 -2.41 9.88 -1.32
C ASP A 48 -1.72 8.63 -0.76
N ILE A 49 -2.42 7.50 -0.73
CA ILE A 49 -1.85 6.25 -0.18
C ILE A 49 -0.70 5.77 -1.05
N VAL A 50 -0.89 5.67 -2.36
CA VAL A 50 0.14 5.20 -3.29
C VAL A 50 1.34 6.14 -3.30
N GLY A 51 1.13 7.47 -3.24
CA GLY A 51 2.21 8.43 -3.09
C GLY A 51 3.03 8.22 -1.80
N ARG A 52 2.38 7.92 -0.67
CA ARG A 52 3.08 7.60 0.58
C ARG A 52 3.81 6.26 0.52
N LEU A 53 3.28 5.27 -0.19
CA LEU A 53 3.96 4.00 -0.44
C LEU A 53 5.23 4.19 -1.28
N GLY A 54 5.20 5.09 -2.27
CA GLY A 54 6.34 5.41 -3.13
C GLY A 54 7.48 6.17 -2.44
N LEU A 55 7.30 6.61 -1.19
CA LEU A 55 8.35 7.27 -0.40
C LEU A 55 8.84 6.41 0.76
N ALA A 56 8.35 5.17 0.86
CA ALA A 56 8.50 4.38 2.07
C ALA A 56 9.93 3.91 2.34
N ASP A 57 10.84 3.93 1.36
CA ASP A 57 12.26 3.62 1.52
C ASP A 57 13.09 4.74 2.16
N ILE A 58 12.51 5.94 2.29
CA ILE A 58 13.11 7.07 3.01
C ILE A 58 12.87 6.90 4.52
N ALA A 59 13.91 7.06 5.34
CA ALA A 59 13.86 6.78 6.77
C ALA A 59 12.74 7.53 7.52
N GLU A 60 12.52 8.81 7.18
CA GLU A 60 11.47 9.66 7.74
C GLU A 60 10.05 9.21 7.35
N PHE A 61 9.91 8.46 6.26
CA PHE A 61 8.64 8.00 5.67
C PHE A 61 8.47 6.48 5.72
N GLY A 62 9.30 5.79 6.51
CA GLY A 62 9.30 4.33 6.64
C GLY A 62 7.91 3.73 6.92
N LEU A 63 7.66 2.55 6.36
CA LEU A 63 6.37 1.86 6.49
C LEU A 63 6.26 1.10 7.81
N ARG A 64 5.68 1.72 8.85
CA ARG A 64 5.39 1.01 10.11
C ARG A 64 4.09 0.22 9.99
N TRP A 65 3.88 -0.72 10.92
CA TRP A 65 2.62 -1.46 11.03
C TRP A 65 1.41 -0.52 11.09
N GLN A 66 1.47 0.54 11.89
CA GLN A 66 0.37 1.49 12.08
C GLN A 66 0.04 2.24 10.78
N ASP A 67 1.04 2.54 9.96
CA ASP A 67 0.83 3.19 8.66
C ASP A 67 0.09 2.22 7.72
N CYS A 68 0.48 0.94 7.69
CA CYS A 68 -0.21 -0.09 6.89
C CYS A 68 -1.66 -0.31 7.35
N GLU A 69 -1.88 -0.38 8.66
CA GLU A 69 -3.21 -0.56 9.25
C GLU A 69 -4.12 0.62 8.90
N GLU A 70 -3.61 1.86 9.00
CA GLU A 70 -4.37 3.06 8.66
C GLU A 70 -4.72 3.11 7.16
N PHE A 71 -3.78 2.77 6.28
CA PHE A 71 -4.05 2.69 4.84
C PHE A 71 -5.12 1.65 4.53
N LEU A 72 -5.00 0.43 5.08
CA LEU A 72 -6.00 -0.62 4.90
C LEU A 72 -7.38 -0.17 5.41
N ARG A 73 -7.45 0.50 6.56
CA ARG A 73 -8.69 1.05 7.11
C ARG A 73 -9.34 2.05 6.17
N ARG A 74 -8.56 3.00 5.64
CA ARG A 74 -9.05 4.01 4.67
C ARG A 74 -9.51 3.39 3.36
N LEU A 75 -8.89 2.28 2.94
CA LEU A 75 -9.28 1.49 1.77
C LEU A 75 -10.54 0.62 2.00
N GLY A 76 -11.04 0.54 3.24
CA GLY A 76 -12.24 -0.24 3.60
C GLY A 76 -11.95 -1.64 4.15
N TYR A 77 -10.70 -1.94 4.48
CA TYR A 77 -10.25 -3.24 5.00
C TYR A 77 -9.90 -3.14 6.48
N ARG A 78 -9.84 -4.28 7.17
CA ARG A 78 -9.34 -4.37 8.55
C ARG A 78 -8.16 -5.32 8.59
N ALA A 79 -7.02 -4.84 9.07
CA ALA A 79 -5.85 -5.67 9.31
C ALA A 79 -6.05 -6.52 10.59
N LYS A 80 -5.58 -7.77 10.57
CA LYS A 80 -5.55 -8.65 11.74
C LYS A 80 -4.23 -9.40 11.76
N VAL A 81 -3.47 -9.23 12.84
CA VAL A 81 -2.24 -9.99 13.08
C VAL A 81 -2.61 -11.33 13.73
N ILE A 82 -2.06 -12.42 13.18
CA ILE A 82 -2.16 -13.76 13.75
C ILE A 82 -0.74 -14.22 14.04
N VAL A 83 -0.47 -14.57 15.30
CA VAL A 83 0.80 -15.14 15.74
C VAL A 83 0.53 -16.58 16.16
N SER A 84 1.29 -17.53 15.61
CA SER A 84 1.24 -18.94 15.97
C SER A 84 2.62 -19.41 16.40
N ALA A 85 2.66 -20.40 17.29
CA ALA A 85 3.90 -21.16 17.53
C ALA A 85 4.24 -21.98 16.27
N GLU A 86 5.54 -22.14 16.01
CA GLU A 86 6.04 -23.08 14.98
C GLU A 86 5.70 -24.53 15.31
#